data_AF-A0A0A2L9I5-F1
#
_entry.id   AF-A0A0A2L9I5-F1
#
_cell.length_a   1.000
_cell.length_b   1.000
_cell.length_c   1.000
_cell.angle_alpha   90.00
_cell.angle_beta   90.00
_cell.angle_gamma   90.00
#
_symmetry.space_group_name_H-M   'P 1'
#
loop_
_entity.id
_entity.type
_entity.pdbx_description
1 polymer ?
#
loop_
_entity_poly.entity_id
_entity_poly.type
_entity_poly.pdbx_seq_one_letter_code
_entity_poly.pdbx_strand_id
1 'polypeptide(L)'
;MTKFRPCIDLHSGQVKQIVGGTLSQVAADLKTNYVSKFPASHYAGLYQKHDLRGGHVVKLGPGNEEAAQEALKTWPGGLQVAGGITDKNAHYWIEQGADKSDGANHVEWGQQVIITSFLFPGGKFSLERLESVLAALGGDKSKLVLDLSCRRKDDTWFVAMDRWQTITEMEINQESISMLEPYCAEFLIHAADVEGLQQGVDEELVSRLAEWCTIPVTYAGGARHLQDLENVHTSSKGKVDLTIGSALDIFGGSGVTFDECIEWNKTH
;
A
#
# COMPACT_ATOMS: atom_id res chain seq x y z
N MET A 1 -12.81 9.96 7.63
CA MET A 1 -13.64 8.76 7.89
C MET A 1 -12.81 7.56 7.48
N THR A 2 -12.66 6.55 8.33
CA THR A 2 -11.89 5.33 7.99
C THR A 2 -12.57 4.56 6.88
N LYS A 3 -11.85 4.37 5.77
CA LYS A 3 -12.27 3.55 4.64
C LYS A 3 -11.47 2.26 4.56
N PHE A 4 -12.13 1.22 4.08
CA PHE A 4 -11.49 0.06 3.49
C PHE A 4 -10.81 0.46 2.17
N ARG A 5 -9.55 0.07 2.01
CA ARG A 5 -8.77 0.22 0.77
C ARG A 5 -8.32 -1.15 0.27
N PRO A 6 -8.59 -1.51 -0.99
CA PRO A 6 -8.23 -2.83 -1.50
C PRO A 6 -6.78 -2.90 -1.99
N CYS A 7 -6.18 -4.10 -2.01
CA CYS A 7 -4.87 -4.32 -2.60
C CYS A 7 -4.89 -5.40 -3.70
N ILE A 8 -3.89 -5.39 -4.58
CA ILE A 8 -3.58 -6.45 -5.55
C ILE A 8 -2.08 -6.76 -5.47
N ASP A 9 -1.74 -7.86 -4.82
CA ASP A 9 -0.36 -8.31 -4.71
C ASP A 9 0.00 -9.21 -5.90
N LEU A 10 1.08 -8.86 -6.60
CA LEU A 10 1.55 -9.55 -7.80
C LEU A 10 2.89 -10.22 -7.52
N HIS A 11 2.98 -11.52 -7.82
CA HIS A 11 4.26 -12.24 -7.77
C HIS A 11 4.38 -13.25 -8.92
N SER A 12 5.41 -13.05 -9.75
CA SER A 12 5.62 -13.77 -11.01
C SER A 12 4.45 -13.61 -11.98
N GLY A 13 3.91 -12.40 -12.10
CA GLY A 13 2.86 -12.03 -13.05
C GLY A 13 1.46 -12.53 -12.67
N GLN A 14 1.28 -13.02 -11.45
CA GLN A 14 0.02 -13.57 -10.95
C GLN A 14 -0.41 -12.89 -9.66
N VAL A 15 -1.71 -12.73 -9.48
CA VAL A 15 -2.28 -12.24 -8.22
C VAL A 15 -2.13 -13.31 -7.14
N LYS A 16 -1.41 -12.97 -6.07
CA LYS A 16 -1.08 -13.90 -4.98
C LYS A 16 -1.13 -13.19 -3.65
N GLN A 17 -1.70 -13.85 -2.64
CA GLN A 17 -1.56 -13.43 -1.25
C GLN A 17 -0.41 -14.20 -0.63
N ILE A 18 0.65 -13.48 -0.25
CA ILE A 18 1.88 -14.03 0.33
C ILE A 18 1.92 -13.73 1.82
N VAL A 19 2.51 -14.61 2.61
CA VAL A 19 2.82 -14.32 4.02
C VAL A 19 4.11 -13.50 4.07
N GLY A 20 4.04 -12.24 4.54
CA GLY A 20 5.07 -11.21 4.39
C GLY A 20 6.49 -11.62 4.81
N GLY A 21 6.63 -12.48 5.83
CA GLY A 21 7.92 -12.99 6.31
C GLY A 21 8.53 -14.17 5.54
N THR A 22 7.85 -14.70 4.52
CA THR A 22 8.26 -15.94 3.82
C THR A 22 8.85 -15.68 2.43
N LEU A 23 8.85 -14.43 1.99
CA LEU A 23 9.44 -14.04 0.72
C LEU A 23 10.98 -14.10 0.82
N SER A 24 11.57 -15.25 0.51
CA SER A 24 13.02 -15.45 0.52
C SER A 24 13.58 -15.57 -0.91
N GLN A 25 14.91 -15.64 -1.07
CA GLN A 25 15.53 -15.97 -2.36
C GLN A 25 15.34 -17.44 -2.74
N VAL A 26 14.93 -18.29 -1.79
CA VAL A 26 14.69 -19.71 -1.97
C VAL A 26 13.20 -19.93 -2.18
N ALA A 27 12.81 -20.30 -3.41
CA ALA A 27 11.40 -20.47 -3.78
C ALA A 27 10.62 -21.47 -2.88
N ALA A 28 11.32 -22.41 -2.23
CA ALA A 28 10.72 -23.39 -1.32
C ALA A 28 10.20 -22.79 0.00
N ASP A 29 10.69 -21.62 0.42
CA ASP A 29 10.28 -21.00 1.67
C ASP A 29 9.01 -20.16 1.51
N LEU A 30 8.63 -19.82 0.27
CA LEU A 30 7.50 -18.94 -0.02
C LEU A 30 6.18 -19.61 0.39
N LYS A 31 5.54 -19.08 1.43
CA LYS A 31 4.18 -19.48 1.80
C LYS A 31 3.19 -18.53 1.12
N THR A 32 2.27 -19.14 0.38
CA THR A 32 1.14 -18.43 -0.23
C THR A 32 -0.13 -18.81 0.51
N ASN A 33 -0.91 -17.81 0.90
CA ASN A 33 -2.27 -18.02 1.37
C ASN A 33 -3.19 -18.32 0.18
N TYR A 34 -2.91 -17.73 -0.98
CA TYR A 34 -3.73 -17.89 -2.17
C TYR A 34 -2.95 -17.57 -3.45
N VAL A 35 -3.27 -18.31 -4.52
CA VAL A 35 -2.86 -18.00 -5.89
C VAL A 35 -4.13 -17.89 -6.72
N SER A 36 -4.39 -16.70 -7.28
CA SER A 36 -5.61 -16.46 -8.04
C SER A 36 -5.62 -17.18 -9.38
N LYS A 37 -6.82 -17.59 -9.79
CA LYS A 37 -7.10 -18.04 -11.17
C LYS A 37 -7.47 -16.86 -12.08
N PHE A 38 -7.70 -15.69 -11.52
CA PHE A 38 -8.11 -14.49 -12.25
C PHE A 38 -6.91 -13.55 -12.46
N PRO A 39 -6.90 -12.82 -13.60
CA PRO A 39 -5.88 -11.82 -13.87
C PRO A 39 -6.04 -10.58 -12.97
N ALA A 40 -5.04 -9.69 -12.99
CA ALA A 40 -5.06 -8.47 -12.19
C ALA A 40 -6.20 -7.51 -12.64
N SER A 41 -6.55 -7.52 -13.93
CA SER A 41 -7.70 -6.77 -14.48
C SER A 41 -9.02 -7.16 -13.83
N HIS A 42 -9.21 -8.42 -13.45
CA HIS A 42 -10.44 -8.86 -12.81
C HIS A 42 -10.68 -8.10 -11.49
N TYR A 43 -9.66 -8.03 -10.64
CA TYR A 43 -9.72 -7.34 -9.36
C TYR A 43 -9.79 -5.83 -9.53
N ALA A 44 -9.01 -5.25 -10.44
CA ALA A 44 -9.09 -3.82 -10.74
C ALA A 44 -10.49 -3.41 -11.23
N GLY A 45 -11.13 -4.24 -12.07
CA GLY A 45 -12.50 -4.02 -12.54
C GLY A 45 -13.54 -4.16 -11.43
N LEU A 46 -13.37 -5.09 -10.49
CA LEU A 46 -14.20 -5.16 -9.28
C LEU A 46 -14.09 -3.87 -8.46
N TYR A 47 -12.86 -3.41 -8.21
CA TYR A 47 -12.63 -2.20 -7.42
C TYR A 47 -13.19 -0.96 -8.10
N GLN A 48 -13.05 -0.85 -9.42
CA GLN A 48 -13.64 0.21 -10.24
C GLN A 48 -15.16 0.22 -10.15
N LYS A 49 -15.81 -0.95 -10.28
CA LYS A 49 -17.27 -1.07 -10.21
C LYS A 49 -17.85 -0.54 -8.89
N HIS A 50 -17.07 -0.61 -7.82
CA HIS A 50 -17.46 -0.17 -6.48
C HIS A 50 -16.79 1.14 -6.04
N ASP A 51 -16.08 1.82 -6.96
CA ASP A 51 -15.36 3.08 -6.74
C ASP A 51 -14.44 3.06 -5.49
N LEU A 52 -13.75 1.93 -5.26
CA LEU A 52 -12.85 1.74 -4.13
C LEU A 52 -11.49 2.43 -4.34
N ARG A 53 -11.46 3.76 -4.15
CA ARG A 53 -10.27 4.59 -4.33
C ARG A 53 -9.22 4.37 -3.24
N GLY A 54 -7.97 4.75 -3.54
CA GLY A 54 -6.84 4.60 -2.61
C GLY A 54 -6.29 3.17 -2.50
N GLY A 55 -6.84 2.25 -3.30
CA GLY A 55 -6.30 0.90 -3.43
C GLY A 55 -5.00 0.85 -4.21
N HIS A 56 -4.22 -0.20 -4.01
CA HIS A 56 -2.86 -0.29 -4.56
C HIS A 56 -2.52 -1.65 -5.17
N VAL A 57 -1.70 -1.62 -6.22
CA VAL A 57 -1.11 -2.80 -6.87
C VAL A 57 0.36 -2.91 -6.45
N VAL A 58 0.76 -4.03 -5.87
CA VAL A 58 2.13 -4.23 -5.36
C VAL A 58 2.86 -5.27 -6.19
N LYS A 59 3.98 -4.88 -6.80
CA LYS A 59 4.87 -5.81 -7.51
C LYS A 59 5.88 -6.42 -6.54
N LEU A 60 5.67 -7.68 -6.17
CA LEU A 60 6.55 -8.46 -5.30
C LEU A 60 7.54 -9.26 -6.15
N GLY A 61 8.75 -8.71 -6.30
CA GLY A 61 9.81 -9.31 -7.12
C GLY A 61 9.66 -9.06 -8.63
N PRO A 62 10.49 -9.72 -9.46
CA PRO A 62 10.52 -9.52 -10.91
C PRO A 62 9.35 -10.21 -11.63
N GLY A 63 9.05 -9.76 -12.85
CA GLY A 63 8.10 -10.40 -13.77
C GLY A 63 6.64 -10.03 -13.51
N ASN A 64 6.38 -8.87 -12.92
CA ASN A 64 5.06 -8.39 -12.56
C ASN A 64 4.58 -7.21 -13.43
N GLU A 65 5.43 -6.73 -14.35
CA GLU A 65 5.23 -5.51 -15.11
C GLU A 65 3.95 -5.56 -15.96
N GLU A 66 3.73 -6.66 -16.69
CA GLU A 66 2.55 -6.82 -17.55
C GLU A 66 1.26 -6.86 -16.73
N ALA A 67 1.23 -7.62 -15.63
CA ALA A 67 0.08 -7.72 -14.75
C ALA A 67 -0.23 -6.39 -14.03
N ALA A 68 0.80 -5.64 -13.63
CA ALA A 68 0.61 -4.31 -13.04
C ALA A 68 0.04 -3.32 -14.07
N GLN A 69 0.58 -3.31 -15.30
CA GLN A 69 0.01 -2.51 -16.39
C GLN A 69 -1.43 -2.88 -16.70
N GLU A 70 -1.76 -4.18 -16.69
CA GLU A 70 -3.11 -4.67 -16.92
C GLU A 70 -4.09 -4.10 -15.88
N ALA A 71 -3.75 -4.15 -14.59
CA ALA A 71 -4.59 -3.59 -13.52
C ALA A 71 -4.77 -2.07 -13.68
N LEU A 72 -3.68 -1.33 -13.90
CA LEU A 72 -3.71 0.13 -14.04
C LEU A 72 -4.51 0.59 -15.27
N LYS A 73 -4.41 -0.13 -16.39
CA LYS A 73 -5.18 0.18 -17.61
C LYS A 73 -6.66 -0.16 -17.48
N THR A 74 -7.00 -1.11 -16.61
CA THR A 74 -8.41 -1.48 -16.34
C THR A 74 -9.13 -0.35 -15.62
N TRP A 75 -8.45 0.33 -14.68
CA TRP A 75 -8.99 1.48 -13.98
C TRP A 75 -7.99 2.64 -13.92
N PRO A 76 -7.90 3.44 -15.01
CA PRO A 76 -7.00 4.58 -15.05
C PRO A 76 -7.28 5.58 -13.92
N GLY A 77 -6.23 5.99 -13.21
CA GLY A 77 -6.29 6.88 -12.04
C GLY A 77 -7.00 6.27 -10.83
N GLY A 78 -7.35 4.99 -10.86
CA GLY A 78 -8.09 4.31 -9.80
C GLY A 78 -7.21 3.63 -8.75
N LEU A 79 -6.02 3.19 -9.14
CA LEU A 79 -5.12 2.41 -8.30
C LEU A 79 -3.73 3.02 -8.24
N GLN A 80 -3.11 2.97 -7.07
CA GLN A 80 -1.69 3.29 -6.87
C GLN A 80 -0.82 2.08 -7.30
N VAL A 81 0.47 2.30 -7.58
CA VAL A 81 1.40 1.19 -7.90
C VAL A 81 2.69 1.23 -7.08
N ALA A 82 3.03 0.10 -6.49
CA ALA A 82 4.21 -0.12 -5.67
C ALA A 82 5.13 -1.20 -6.26
N GLY A 83 6.33 -1.31 -5.70
CA GLY A 83 7.30 -2.37 -6.01
C GLY A 83 8.32 -1.97 -7.07
N GLY A 84 9.57 -1.76 -6.64
CA GLY A 84 10.68 -1.41 -7.53
C GLY A 84 10.54 -0.02 -8.17
N ILE A 85 9.78 0.89 -7.58
CA ILE A 85 9.69 2.27 -8.04
C ILE A 85 11.00 2.99 -7.69
N THR A 86 11.52 3.76 -8.66
CA THR A 86 12.72 4.59 -8.55
C THR A 86 12.50 5.89 -9.31
N ASP A 87 13.39 6.85 -9.12
CA ASP A 87 13.43 8.09 -9.92
C ASP A 87 13.51 7.83 -11.44
N LYS A 88 14.09 6.70 -11.87
CA LYS A 88 14.21 6.33 -13.28
C LYS A 88 12.92 5.82 -13.91
N ASN A 89 11.96 5.33 -13.11
CA ASN A 89 10.74 4.70 -13.64
C ASN A 89 9.44 5.28 -13.07
N ALA A 90 9.50 6.19 -12.11
CA ALA A 90 8.32 6.79 -11.48
C ALA A 90 7.38 7.42 -12.54
N HIS A 91 7.92 8.25 -13.43
CA HIS A 91 7.14 8.87 -14.51
C HIS A 91 6.46 7.84 -15.42
N TYR A 92 7.19 6.78 -15.81
CA TYR A 92 6.65 5.72 -16.64
C TYR A 92 5.42 5.07 -16.00
N TRP A 93 5.44 4.81 -14.69
CA TRP A 93 4.32 4.19 -13.98
C TRP A 93 3.14 5.14 -13.81
N ILE A 94 3.37 6.46 -13.71
CA ILE A 94 2.31 7.46 -13.82
C ILE A 94 1.61 7.36 -15.19
N GLU A 95 2.37 7.26 -16.28
CA GLU A 95 1.80 7.14 -17.62
C GLU A 95 1.04 5.83 -17.88
N GLN A 96 1.40 4.74 -17.18
CA GLN A 96 0.71 3.46 -17.36
C GLN A 96 -0.71 3.44 -16.81
N GLY A 97 -0.98 4.22 -15.76
CA GLY A 97 -2.31 4.32 -15.16
C GLY A 97 -2.98 5.68 -15.36
N ALA A 98 -2.36 6.61 -16.08
CA ALA A 98 -3.00 7.86 -16.45
C ALA A 98 -4.23 7.61 -17.34
N ASP A 99 -5.31 8.34 -17.08
CA ASP A 99 -6.45 8.37 -17.99
C ASP A 99 -6.02 9.08 -19.29
N LYS A 100 -6.11 8.36 -20.41
CA LYS A 100 -5.74 8.87 -21.75
C LYS A 100 -6.94 9.45 -22.49
N SER A 101 -8.13 9.40 -21.90
CA SER A 101 -9.39 9.65 -22.59
C SER A 101 -9.88 11.09 -22.59
N ASP A 102 -9.22 12.05 -21.94
CA ASP A 102 -9.41 13.46 -22.32
C ASP A 102 -8.31 14.41 -21.83
N GLY A 103 -7.92 15.31 -22.72
CA GLY A 103 -7.23 16.53 -22.34
C GLY A 103 -8.21 17.42 -21.60
N ALA A 104 -7.98 17.65 -20.31
CA ALA A 104 -8.77 18.52 -19.45
C ALA A 104 -10.15 17.97 -19.05
N ASN A 105 -10.18 17.00 -18.13
CA ASN A 105 -11.16 17.01 -17.06
C ASN A 105 -10.47 16.65 -15.75
N HIS A 106 -10.65 17.49 -14.73
CA HIS A 106 -10.10 17.34 -13.39
C HIS A 106 -10.70 16.07 -12.77
N VAL A 107 -9.99 14.95 -12.86
CA VAL A 107 -10.19 13.85 -11.92
C VAL A 107 -9.49 14.32 -10.63
N GLU A 108 -10.25 14.52 -9.54
CA GLU A 108 -9.67 14.90 -8.23
C GLU A 108 -8.60 13.90 -7.74
N TRP A 109 -8.60 12.69 -8.30
CA TRP A 109 -7.66 11.62 -8.03
C TRP A 109 -6.90 11.23 -9.31
N GLY A 110 -5.58 11.36 -9.27
CA GLY A 110 -4.68 11.00 -10.37
C GLY A 110 -3.91 9.71 -10.09
N GLN A 111 -3.23 9.18 -11.12
CA GLN A 111 -2.31 8.06 -10.93
C GLN A 111 -1.20 8.43 -9.94
N GLN A 112 -0.91 7.51 -9.02
CA GLN A 112 0.15 7.66 -8.02
C GLN A 112 1.12 6.48 -8.06
N VAL A 113 2.36 6.75 -7.66
CA VAL A 113 3.37 5.73 -7.40
C VAL A 113 3.68 5.68 -5.91
N ILE A 114 3.93 4.48 -5.41
CA ILE A 114 4.32 4.21 -4.03
C ILE A 114 5.82 3.88 -4.01
N ILE A 115 6.60 4.73 -3.37
CA ILE A 115 8.04 4.52 -3.18
C ILE A 115 8.30 3.78 -1.86
N THR A 116 9.20 2.79 -1.90
CA THR A 116 9.51 1.92 -0.76
C THR A 116 11.02 1.94 -0.47
N SER A 117 11.72 0.82 -0.71
CA SER A 117 13.12 0.60 -0.34
C SER A 117 14.12 1.48 -1.09
N PHE A 118 13.73 2.14 -2.18
CA PHE A 118 14.60 3.07 -2.90
C PHE A 118 15.10 4.20 -1.99
N LEU A 119 14.31 4.64 -1.02
CA LEU A 119 14.66 5.72 -0.10
C LEU A 119 15.71 5.33 0.95
N PHE A 120 16.08 4.05 1.06
CA PHE A 120 16.92 3.52 2.13
C PHE A 120 18.21 2.84 1.63
N PRO A 121 19.10 3.53 0.87
CA PRO A 121 20.36 2.93 0.45
C PRO A 121 21.19 2.46 1.66
N GLY A 122 21.47 1.16 1.72
CA GLY A 122 22.22 0.57 2.83
C GLY A 122 21.52 0.70 4.20
N GLY A 123 20.19 0.79 4.22
CA GLY A 123 19.41 0.91 5.46
C GLY A 123 19.37 2.31 6.06
N LYS A 124 19.76 3.34 5.31
CA LYS A 124 19.76 4.75 5.75
C LYS A 124 18.85 5.59 4.88
N PHE A 125 18.00 6.40 5.50
CA PHE A 125 17.13 7.31 4.78
C PHE A 125 17.94 8.31 3.94
N SER A 126 17.52 8.54 2.70
CA SER A 126 18.17 9.46 1.76
C SER A 126 17.16 10.48 1.24
N LEU A 127 17.25 11.70 1.78
CA LEU A 127 16.46 12.84 1.29
C LEU A 127 16.73 13.13 -0.19
N GLU A 128 17.99 13.02 -0.63
CA GLU A 128 18.40 13.21 -2.03
C GLU A 128 17.63 12.26 -2.98
N ARG A 129 17.41 11.01 -2.58
CA ARG A 129 16.61 10.06 -3.38
C ARG A 129 15.12 10.37 -3.38
N LEU A 130 14.59 10.88 -2.26
CA LEU A 130 13.20 11.33 -2.20
C LEU A 130 13.00 12.53 -3.14
N GLU A 131 13.91 13.49 -3.10
CA GLU A 131 13.91 14.66 -4.00
C GLU A 131 14.08 14.26 -5.46
N SER A 132 14.91 13.26 -5.78
CA SER A 132 15.07 12.79 -7.16
C SER A 132 13.81 12.13 -7.71
N VAL A 133 13.07 11.37 -6.89
CA VAL A 133 11.77 10.81 -7.25
C VAL A 133 10.74 11.93 -7.48
N LEU A 134 10.66 12.90 -6.57
CA LEU A 134 9.73 14.02 -6.70
C LEU A 134 10.05 14.86 -7.95
N ALA A 135 11.33 15.07 -8.25
CA ALA A 135 11.77 15.74 -9.48
C ALA A 135 11.35 14.95 -10.74
N ALA A 136 11.49 13.63 -10.74
CA ALA A 136 11.02 12.77 -11.82
C ALA A 136 9.50 12.82 -12.03
N LEU A 137 8.74 13.18 -10.98
CA LEU A 137 7.30 13.42 -11.02
C LEU A 137 6.93 14.88 -11.36
N GLY A 138 7.91 15.72 -11.70
CA GLY A 138 7.73 17.12 -12.05
C GLY A 138 7.51 18.05 -10.85
N GLY A 139 7.96 17.65 -9.66
CA GLY A 139 7.72 18.39 -8.42
C GLY A 139 6.32 18.20 -7.83
N ASP A 140 5.51 17.33 -8.43
CA ASP A 140 4.11 17.15 -8.07
C ASP A 140 3.94 16.06 -7.01
N LYS A 141 3.89 16.48 -5.74
CA LYS A 141 3.74 15.54 -4.63
C LYS A 141 2.40 14.79 -4.62
N SER A 142 1.39 15.28 -5.34
CA SER A 142 0.08 14.61 -5.43
C SER A 142 0.16 13.21 -6.06
N LYS A 143 1.28 12.93 -6.76
CA LYS A 143 1.59 11.67 -7.45
C LYS A 143 2.43 10.69 -6.61
N LEU A 144 2.87 11.08 -5.42
CA LEU A 144 3.80 10.30 -4.60
C LEU A 144 3.16 9.86 -3.28
N VAL A 145 3.23 8.56 -3.02
CA VAL A 145 2.91 7.93 -1.74
C VAL A 145 4.18 7.34 -1.16
N LEU A 146 4.40 7.52 0.14
CA LEU A 146 5.53 6.90 0.83
C LEU A 146 5.06 5.67 1.59
N ASP A 147 5.61 4.52 1.25
CA ASP A 147 5.40 3.30 2.01
C ASP A 147 6.50 3.13 3.05
N LEU A 148 6.12 3.31 4.31
CA LEU A 148 6.95 3.13 5.49
C LEU A 148 6.56 1.85 6.20
N SER A 149 6.84 0.78 5.50
CA SER A 149 7.12 -0.54 6.00
C SER A 149 7.87 -0.53 7.35
N CYS A 150 7.26 -1.02 8.45
CA CYS A 150 7.83 -0.98 9.80
C CYS A 150 7.73 -2.27 10.62
N ARG A 151 8.61 -2.37 11.63
CA ARG A 151 8.58 -3.36 12.72
C ARG A 151 8.57 -2.69 14.08
N ARG A 152 7.87 -3.31 15.03
CA ARG A 152 7.87 -2.88 16.43
C ARG A 152 9.19 -3.27 17.10
N LYS A 153 9.73 -2.35 17.87
CA LYS A 153 10.89 -2.55 18.74
C LYS A 153 10.56 -1.90 20.08
N ASP A 154 10.26 -2.73 21.07
CA ASP A 154 9.75 -2.28 22.37
C ASP A 154 8.46 -1.45 22.19
N ASP A 155 8.50 -0.17 22.57
CA ASP A 155 7.36 0.77 22.49
C ASP A 155 7.46 1.72 21.27
N THR A 156 8.33 1.43 20.31
CA THR A 156 8.50 2.24 19.09
C THR A 156 8.49 1.39 17.82
N TRP A 157 8.43 2.04 16.66
CA TRP A 157 8.40 1.37 15.34
C TRP A 157 9.52 1.89 14.47
N PHE A 158 10.27 0.99 13.85
CA PHE A 158 11.35 1.33 12.94
C PHE A 158 11.04 0.86 11.53
N VAL A 159 11.39 1.67 10.54
CA VAL A 159 11.28 1.30 9.14
C VAL A 159 12.14 0.05 8.90
N ALA A 160 11.56 -0.93 8.21
CA ALA A 160 12.21 -2.16 7.83
C ALA A 160 12.17 -2.31 6.30
N MET A 161 13.22 -2.88 5.74
CA MET A 161 13.40 -3.07 4.30
C MET A 161 13.85 -4.50 3.97
N ASP A 162 14.09 -4.76 2.68
CA ASP A 162 14.51 -6.06 2.16
C ASP A 162 13.57 -7.20 2.56
N ARG A 163 12.26 -6.96 2.43
CA ARG A 163 11.20 -7.91 2.83
C ARG A 163 11.27 -8.18 4.34
N TRP A 164 11.36 -7.09 5.11
CA TRP A 164 11.30 -7.11 6.57
C TRP A 164 12.54 -7.69 7.27
N GLN A 165 13.59 -8.01 6.51
CA GLN A 165 14.79 -8.66 7.05
C GLN A 165 15.77 -7.66 7.68
N THR A 166 15.75 -6.40 7.22
CA THR A 166 16.70 -5.36 7.65
C THR A 166 15.94 -4.22 8.32
N ILE A 167 16.11 -4.04 9.63
CA ILE A 167 15.62 -2.85 10.34
C ILE A 167 16.58 -1.68 10.07
N THR A 168 16.04 -0.55 9.61
CA THR A 168 16.79 0.67 9.31
C THR A 168 17.00 1.53 10.57
N GLU A 169 17.75 2.63 10.43
CA GLU A 169 17.92 3.61 11.53
C GLU A 169 16.73 4.57 11.71
N MET A 170 15.74 4.54 10.81
CA MET A 170 14.64 5.49 10.82
C MET A 170 13.47 4.98 11.66
N GLU A 171 13.19 5.68 12.76
CA GLU A 171 11.98 5.49 13.56
C GLU A 171 10.76 6.15 12.88
N ILE A 172 9.59 5.53 12.97
CA ILE A 172 8.31 6.15 12.63
C ILE A 172 7.77 6.84 13.88
N ASN A 173 7.80 8.17 13.86
CA ASN A 173 7.30 9.03 14.93
C ASN A 173 6.88 10.40 14.37
N GLN A 174 6.44 11.31 15.23
CA GLN A 174 6.00 12.66 14.82
C GLN A 174 7.05 13.39 13.98
N GLU A 175 8.33 13.33 14.37
CA GLU A 175 9.40 14.08 13.72
C GLU A 175 9.67 13.56 12.31
N SER A 176 9.78 12.24 12.15
CA SER A 176 10.02 11.62 10.85
C SER A 176 8.83 11.78 9.90
N ILE A 177 7.59 11.66 10.41
CA ILE A 177 6.38 11.95 9.62
C ILE A 177 6.37 13.41 9.17
N SER A 178 6.57 14.36 10.08
CA SER A 178 6.54 15.80 9.75
C SER A 178 7.62 16.19 8.75
N MET A 179 8.78 15.53 8.77
CA MET A 179 9.86 15.72 7.81
C MET A 179 9.48 15.22 6.41
N LEU A 180 8.69 14.15 6.31
CA LEU A 180 8.33 13.51 5.04
C LEU A 180 7.07 14.08 4.38
N GLU A 181 6.10 14.56 5.15
CA GLU A 181 4.82 15.11 4.64
C GLU A 181 4.93 16.16 3.53
N PRO A 182 5.93 17.05 3.50
CA PRO A 182 6.09 18.01 2.42
C PRO A 182 6.28 17.35 1.04
N TYR A 183 6.73 16.09 0.99
CA TYR A 183 7.15 15.41 -0.24
C TYR A 183 6.10 14.47 -0.83
N CYS A 184 5.04 14.13 -0.11
CA CYS A 184 4.04 13.17 -0.56
C CYS A 184 2.59 13.63 -0.36
N ALA A 185 1.68 12.90 -0.99
CA ALA A 185 0.23 13.06 -0.84
C ALA A 185 -0.35 12.19 0.28
N GLU A 186 0.30 11.07 0.57
CA GLU A 186 -0.19 10.04 1.48
C GLU A 186 0.95 9.19 2.03
N PHE A 187 0.74 8.61 3.22
CA PHE A 187 1.53 7.50 3.74
C PHE A 187 0.79 6.16 3.63
N LEU A 188 1.51 5.13 3.23
CA LEU A 188 1.12 3.73 3.40
C LEU A 188 2.00 3.11 4.50
N ILE A 189 1.43 2.74 5.63
CA ILE A 189 2.19 2.16 6.75
C ILE A 189 1.95 0.67 6.80
N HIS A 190 2.94 -0.10 6.36
CA HIS A 190 2.90 -1.55 6.39
C HIS A 190 3.49 -2.10 7.71
N ALA A 191 2.65 -2.69 8.56
CA ALA A 191 3.11 -3.34 9.79
C ALA A 191 3.53 -4.78 9.53
N ALA A 192 4.83 -4.99 9.34
CA ALA A 192 5.44 -6.25 8.92
C ALA A 192 5.22 -7.41 9.89
N ASP A 193 5.17 -7.11 11.20
CA ASP A 193 5.11 -8.13 12.24
C ASP A 193 3.77 -8.89 12.26
N VAL A 194 2.74 -8.34 11.62
CA VAL A 194 1.40 -8.93 11.54
C VAL A 194 0.95 -9.20 10.09
N GLU A 195 1.75 -8.84 9.09
CA GLU A 195 1.40 -8.94 7.67
C GLU A 195 1.22 -10.39 7.20
N GLY A 196 0.03 -10.70 6.69
CA GLY A 196 -0.32 -12.05 6.23
C GLY A 196 -0.42 -13.10 7.34
N LEU A 197 -0.23 -12.71 8.60
CA LEU A 197 -0.35 -13.59 9.78
C LEU A 197 -1.77 -13.60 10.37
N GLN A 198 -2.62 -12.64 9.99
CA GLN A 198 -3.99 -12.51 10.49
C GLN A 198 -4.04 -12.51 12.03
N GLN A 199 -3.23 -11.65 12.66
CA GLN A 199 -3.10 -11.55 14.13
C GLN A 199 -3.78 -10.33 14.74
N GLY A 200 -4.39 -9.47 13.91
CA GLY A 200 -5.01 -8.21 14.33
C GLY A 200 -4.15 -7.01 13.99
N VAL A 201 -4.75 -5.82 14.06
CA VAL A 201 -4.09 -4.53 13.79
C VAL A 201 -3.29 -4.05 15.00
N ASP A 202 -2.18 -3.36 14.77
CA ASP A 202 -1.46 -2.64 15.83
C ASP A 202 -2.19 -1.33 16.15
N GLU A 203 -3.18 -1.41 17.05
CA GLU A 203 -4.04 -0.28 17.43
C GLU A 203 -3.27 0.90 18.04
N GLU A 204 -2.13 0.61 18.69
CA GLU A 204 -1.27 1.65 19.26
C GLU A 204 -0.61 2.46 18.15
N LEU A 205 -0.01 1.78 17.15
CA LEU A 205 0.53 2.44 15.97
C LEU A 205 -0.55 3.23 15.23
N VAL A 206 -1.74 2.66 15.04
CA VAL A 206 -2.87 3.34 14.38
C VAL A 206 -3.26 4.62 15.12
N SER A 207 -3.36 4.58 16.45
CA SER A 207 -3.63 5.78 17.27
C SER A 207 -2.53 6.83 17.10
N ARG A 208 -1.26 6.41 17.08
CA ARG A 208 -0.12 7.31 16.87
C ARG A 208 -0.12 7.94 15.49
N LEU A 209 -0.39 7.18 14.43
CA LEU A 209 -0.50 7.73 13.07
C LEU A 209 -1.59 8.79 12.97
N ALA A 210 -2.72 8.61 13.66
CA ALA A 210 -3.79 9.59 13.71
C ALA A 210 -3.43 10.89 14.47
N GLU A 211 -2.44 10.82 15.36
CA GLU A 211 -1.83 11.97 16.04
C GLU A 211 -0.77 12.65 15.16
N TRP A 212 0.09 11.85 14.52
CA TRP A 212 1.28 12.32 13.82
C TRP A 212 1.00 12.87 12.42
N CYS A 213 0.12 12.22 11.67
CA CYS A 213 -0.15 12.56 10.28
C CYS A 213 -1.20 13.68 10.16
N THR A 214 -0.89 14.66 9.31
CA THR A 214 -1.79 15.73 8.86
C THR A 214 -2.34 15.48 7.45
N ILE A 215 -1.69 14.59 6.69
CA ILE A 215 -2.12 14.12 5.36
C ILE A 215 -2.76 12.73 5.46
N PRO A 216 -3.45 12.24 4.40
CA PRO A 216 -4.00 10.88 4.37
C PRO A 216 -2.97 9.81 4.76
N VAL A 217 -3.44 8.81 5.49
CA VAL A 217 -2.64 7.65 5.89
C VAL A 217 -3.48 6.39 5.79
N THR A 218 -2.90 5.38 5.15
CA THR A 218 -3.44 4.04 5.04
C THR A 218 -2.57 3.09 5.85
N TYR A 219 -3.18 2.37 6.78
CA TYR A 219 -2.54 1.27 7.49
C TYR A 219 -2.78 -0.05 6.75
N ALA A 220 -1.76 -0.90 6.70
CA ALA A 220 -1.84 -2.19 6.04
C ALA A 220 -1.04 -3.23 6.84
N GLY A 221 -1.71 -4.30 7.27
CA GLY A 221 -1.09 -5.37 8.06
C GLY A 221 -2.07 -5.98 9.06
N GLY A 222 -2.05 -7.30 9.23
CA GLY A 222 -2.72 -7.97 10.34
C GLY A 222 -4.24 -8.06 10.32
N ALA A 223 -4.96 -7.32 9.46
CA ALA A 223 -6.43 -7.37 9.40
C ALA A 223 -6.97 -8.78 9.11
N ARG A 224 -8.02 -9.15 9.85
CA ARG A 224 -8.61 -10.50 9.90
C ARG A 224 -10.09 -10.49 9.57
N HIS A 225 -10.83 -9.52 10.07
CA HIS A 225 -12.29 -9.49 9.98
C HIS A 225 -12.81 -8.06 9.98
N LEU A 226 -14.10 -7.86 9.70
CA LEU A 226 -14.72 -6.53 9.64
C LEU A 226 -14.50 -5.71 10.92
N GLN A 227 -14.44 -6.34 12.10
CA GLN A 227 -14.18 -5.66 13.37
C GLN A 227 -12.81 -4.94 13.41
N ASP A 228 -11.84 -5.31 12.56
CA ASP A 228 -10.58 -4.57 12.49
C ASP A 228 -10.77 -3.19 11.84
N LEU A 229 -11.74 -3.00 10.93
CA LEU A 229 -12.12 -1.67 10.42
C LEU A 229 -12.70 -0.81 11.54
N GLU A 230 -13.54 -1.39 12.39
CA GLU A 230 -14.11 -0.71 13.56
C GLU A 230 -13.03 -0.33 14.58
N ASN A 231 -12.08 -1.23 14.85
CA ASN A 231 -10.97 -0.95 15.75
C ASN A 231 -10.09 0.18 15.20
N VAL A 232 -9.74 0.15 13.90
CA VAL A 232 -8.99 1.25 13.27
C VAL A 232 -9.78 2.54 13.30
N HIS A 233 -11.09 2.51 13.02
CA HIS A 233 -11.96 3.68 13.08
C HIS A 233 -11.94 4.32 14.47
N THR A 234 -12.14 3.50 15.51
CA THR A 234 -12.16 3.96 16.90
C THR A 234 -10.81 4.51 17.32
N SER A 235 -9.72 3.75 17.13
CA SER A 235 -8.37 4.11 17.58
C SER A 235 -7.81 5.31 16.81
N SER A 236 -8.17 5.50 15.54
CA SER A 236 -7.75 6.65 14.74
C SER A 236 -8.73 7.83 14.75
N LYS A 237 -9.90 7.68 15.39
CA LYS A 237 -11.02 8.64 15.29
C LYS A 237 -11.41 8.92 13.83
N GLY A 238 -11.40 7.87 13.01
CA GLY A 238 -11.76 7.94 11.60
C GLY A 238 -10.73 8.60 10.69
N LYS A 239 -9.46 8.74 11.12
CA LYS A 239 -8.40 9.42 10.35
C LYS A 239 -7.51 8.48 9.54
N VAL A 240 -7.43 7.21 9.94
CA VAL A 240 -6.57 6.21 9.28
C VAL A 240 -7.46 5.26 8.50
N ASP A 241 -7.10 5.01 7.24
CA ASP A 241 -7.75 4.01 6.40
C ASP A 241 -7.10 2.63 6.60
N LEU A 242 -7.81 1.55 6.27
CA LEU A 242 -7.32 0.18 6.47
C LEU A 242 -7.31 -0.61 5.16
N THR A 243 -6.16 -1.20 4.85
CA THR A 243 -6.02 -2.19 3.80
C THR A 243 -6.31 -3.59 4.31
N ILE A 244 -7.15 -4.33 3.59
CA ILE A 244 -7.42 -5.75 3.85
C ILE A 244 -7.14 -6.53 2.56
N GLY A 245 -6.22 -7.48 2.63
CA GLY A 245 -5.84 -8.39 1.53
C GLY A 245 -6.28 -9.82 1.83
N SER A 246 -5.35 -10.63 2.33
CA SER A 246 -5.50 -12.10 2.51
C SER A 246 -6.71 -12.59 3.32
N ALA A 247 -7.34 -11.73 4.13
CA ALA A 247 -8.56 -12.09 4.87
C ALA A 247 -9.83 -12.09 3.99
N LEU A 248 -9.79 -11.43 2.83
CA LEU A 248 -10.92 -11.31 1.91
C LEU A 248 -11.23 -12.62 1.20
N ASP A 249 -12.52 -12.93 1.09
CA ASP A 249 -13.06 -14.05 0.33
C ASP A 249 -12.68 -14.06 -1.16
N ILE A 250 -12.58 -12.88 -1.80
CA ILE A 250 -12.12 -12.74 -3.19
C ILE A 250 -10.65 -13.18 -3.40
N PHE A 251 -9.90 -13.33 -2.30
CA PHE A 251 -8.55 -13.90 -2.27
C PHE A 251 -8.48 -15.22 -1.49
N GLY A 252 -9.60 -15.93 -1.36
CA GLY A 252 -9.65 -17.25 -0.70
C GLY A 252 -9.58 -17.20 0.83
N GLY A 253 -9.62 -16.01 1.43
CA GLY A 253 -9.78 -15.84 2.88
C GLY A 253 -11.20 -16.16 3.33
N SER A 254 -11.40 -16.27 4.64
CA SER A 254 -12.72 -16.49 5.26
C SER A 254 -12.98 -15.55 6.42
N GLY A 255 -12.20 -14.48 6.52
CA GLY A 255 -12.21 -13.59 7.68
C GLY A 255 -13.18 -12.41 7.52
N VAL A 256 -13.31 -11.88 6.30
CA VAL A 256 -14.31 -10.87 5.94
C VAL A 256 -14.65 -10.99 4.46
N THR A 257 -15.90 -10.71 4.11
CA THR A 257 -16.32 -10.70 2.71
C THR A 257 -16.04 -9.35 2.07
N PHE A 258 -15.75 -9.36 0.76
CA PHE A 258 -15.58 -8.12 0.00
C PHE A 258 -16.81 -7.21 0.04
N ASP A 259 -18.02 -7.79 0.03
CA ASP A 259 -19.28 -7.05 0.12
C ASP A 259 -19.46 -6.34 1.48
N GLU A 260 -19.06 -6.97 2.60
CA GLU A 260 -19.06 -6.33 3.92
C GLU A 260 -18.14 -5.10 3.95
N CYS A 261 -16.95 -5.20 3.35
CA CYS A 261 -16.02 -4.08 3.25
C CYS A 261 -16.54 -2.95 2.35
N ILE A 262 -17.24 -3.28 1.26
CA ILE A 262 -17.91 -2.28 0.42
C ILE A 262 -19.01 -1.56 1.21
N GLU A 263 -19.81 -2.31 1.96
CA GLU A 263 -20.91 -1.74 2.74
C GLU A 263 -20.42 -0.86 3.88
N TRP A 264 -19.31 -1.22 4.52
CA TRP A 264 -18.60 -0.33 5.46
C TRP A 264 -18.32 1.04 4.82
N ASN A 265 -17.70 1.07 3.63
CA ASN A 265 -17.35 2.32 2.95
C ASN A 265 -18.55 3.22 2.60
N LYS A 266 -19.76 2.65 2.47
CA LYS A 266 -20.98 3.42 2.18
C LYS A 266 -21.67 3.96 3.42
N THR A 267 -21.59 3.22 4.53
CA THR A 267 -22.34 3.49 5.76
C THR A 267 -21.54 4.31 6.77
N HIS A 268 -20.22 4.30 6.60
CA HIS A 268 -19.25 5.08 7.35
C HIS A 268 -18.56 6.00 6.35
#